data_AF-A0AAJ7WIX4-F1
#
_entry.id   AF-A0AAJ7WIX4-F1
#
_cell.length_a   1.000
_cell.length_b   1.000
_cell.length_c   1.000
_cell.angle_alpha   90.00
_cell.angle_beta   90.00
_cell.angle_gamma   90.00
#
_symmetry.space_group_name_H-M   'P 1'
#
loop_
_entity.id
_entity.type
_entity.pdbx_description
1 polymer ?
#
loop_
_entity_poly.entity_id
_entity_poly.type
_entity_poly.pdbx_seq_one_letter_code
_entity_poly.pdbx_strand_id
1 'polypeptide(L)'
;MELFVKELGPTVLTTDGRVLICKVCEKEVKASVFNMDLCQMSVETNIPLYKVQDPSFKNFMLKYCKEILPDHTTLRKHYLKKLYEGTIHRIRSAIGDKRIWVSIDETTDAKGHPYSLDGGTWLSAALYYARHLEDIKRVLEELDESEAAAIKKSKDLLLNTSVKSHLTFIAANFSALPDYIKKLECSSQMLSVTLKIFNEFKQRINEAEGPKGEMVKSKLKRVLQQNPGFEILTQIERALSGEAGGPSIAEMSVAEISCFKYAPAVSVDEERSFSRYKSLLSDRRHGLTPENAKFHMIPMCNVTPVE
;
A
#
# COMPACT_ATOMS: atom_id res chain seq x y z
N MET A 1 -29.69 15.62 19.93
CA MET A 1 -30.04 14.45 20.77
C MET A 1 -30.99 13.49 20.05
N GLU A 2 -31.98 13.99 19.31
CA GLU A 2 -32.92 13.17 18.52
C GLU A 2 -32.23 12.29 17.46
N LEU A 3 -31.15 12.78 16.84
CA LEU A 3 -30.28 11.98 15.96
C LEU A 3 -29.73 10.71 16.66
N PHE A 4 -29.36 10.78 17.94
CA PHE A 4 -28.86 9.62 18.69
C PHE A 4 -29.95 8.58 18.97
N VAL A 5 -31.18 9.00 19.20
CA VAL A 5 -32.34 8.09 19.34
C VAL A 5 -32.68 7.45 18.00
N LYS A 6 -32.53 8.19 16.90
CA LYS A 6 -32.72 7.68 15.54
C LYS A 6 -31.63 6.66 15.14
N GLU A 7 -30.39 6.86 15.55
CA GLU A 7 -29.25 6.00 15.17
C GLU A 7 -29.08 4.75 16.05
N LEU A 8 -29.38 4.82 17.35
CA LEU A 8 -29.22 3.70 18.31
C LEU A 8 -30.53 3.00 18.68
N GLY A 9 -31.66 3.54 18.22
CA GLY A 9 -32.99 2.96 18.39
C GLY A 9 -33.72 3.42 19.66
N PRO A 10 -35.06 3.62 19.59
CA PRO A 10 -35.87 4.15 20.69
C PRO A 10 -36.06 3.18 21.87
N THR A 11 -35.64 1.94 21.70
CA THR A 11 -35.63 0.89 22.73
C THR A 11 -34.42 0.99 23.66
N VAL A 12 -33.32 1.60 23.19
CA VAL A 12 -32.05 1.70 23.93
C VAL A 12 -31.88 3.11 24.53
N LEU A 13 -32.21 4.16 23.77
CA LEU A 13 -32.09 5.55 24.20
C LEU A 13 -33.40 6.31 24.05
N THR A 14 -33.66 7.27 24.94
CA THR A 14 -34.70 8.30 24.77
C THR A 14 -34.14 9.69 25.00
N THR A 15 -34.87 10.68 24.50
CA THR A 15 -34.56 12.08 24.74
C THR A 15 -35.83 12.92 24.71
N ASP A 16 -35.84 13.97 25.53
CA ASP A 16 -36.83 15.06 25.52
C ASP A 16 -36.32 16.29 24.74
N GLY A 17 -35.20 16.14 24.01
CA GLY A 17 -34.50 17.22 23.32
C GLY A 17 -33.45 17.92 24.16
N ARG A 18 -33.39 17.69 25.47
CA ARG A 18 -32.43 18.30 26.41
C ARG A 18 -31.51 17.30 27.10
N VAL A 19 -31.99 16.09 27.35
CA VAL A 19 -31.24 15.02 28.02
C VAL A 19 -31.35 13.71 27.24
N LEU A 20 -30.28 12.92 27.18
CA LEU A 20 -30.30 11.54 26.65
C LEU A 20 -30.34 10.56 27.83
N ILE A 21 -31.33 9.66 27.84
CA ILE A 21 -31.52 8.67 28.90
C ILE A 21 -31.35 7.27 28.31
N CYS A 22 -30.50 6.45 28.94
CA CYS A 22 -30.37 5.05 28.59
C CYS A 22 -31.49 4.24 29.26
N LYS A 23 -32.36 3.63 28.47
CA LYS A 23 -33.48 2.82 28.96
C LYS A 23 -33.05 1.50 29.60
N VAL A 24 -31.84 1.03 29.29
CA VAL A 24 -31.33 -0.26 29.78
C VAL A 24 -30.79 -0.15 31.21
N CYS A 25 -30.26 1.01 31.58
CA CYS A 25 -29.65 1.23 32.90
C CYS A 25 -30.20 2.44 33.66
N GLU A 26 -31.24 3.08 33.12
CA GLU A 26 -31.98 4.23 33.69
C GLU A 26 -31.10 5.41 34.10
N LYS A 27 -29.94 5.56 33.45
CA LYS A 27 -29.00 6.65 33.73
C LYS A 27 -29.00 7.70 32.63
N GLU A 28 -28.88 8.94 33.07
CA GLU A 28 -28.57 10.07 32.20
C GLU A 28 -27.23 9.86 31.51
N VAL A 29 -27.26 9.85 30.18
CA VAL A 29 -26.08 9.79 29.34
C VAL A 29 -25.58 11.21 29.15
N LYS A 30 -24.57 11.60 29.94
CA LYS A 30 -23.82 12.86 29.74
C LYS A 30 -22.97 12.79 28.47
N ALA A 31 -23.62 12.75 27.31
CA ALA A 31 -22.96 12.88 26.02
C ALA A 31 -23.17 14.31 25.53
N SER A 32 -22.19 15.17 25.77
CA SER A 32 -22.13 16.47 25.08
C SER A 32 -22.09 16.23 23.57
N VAL A 33 -23.08 16.76 22.86
CA VAL A 33 -23.16 16.74 21.39
C VAL A 33 -21.91 17.43 20.81
N PHE A 34 -21.53 18.56 21.41
CA PHE A 34 -20.31 19.30 21.06
C PHE A 34 -19.05 18.43 21.15
N ASN A 35 -18.86 17.65 22.22
CA ASN A 35 -17.69 16.77 22.35
C ASN A 35 -17.68 15.64 21.30
N MET A 36 -18.87 15.19 20.90
CA MET A 36 -19.01 14.15 19.89
C MET A 36 -18.63 14.68 18.51
N ASP A 37 -19.19 15.84 18.15
CA ASP A 37 -18.91 16.54 16.89
C ASP A 37 -17.45 16.98 16.80
N LEU A 38 -16.87 17.48 17.90
CA LEU A 38 -15.46 17.82 17.99
C LEU A 38 -14.56 16.59 17.75
N CYS A 39 -14.91 15.45 18.35
CA CYS A 39 -14.15 14.21 18.15
C CYS A 39 -14.25 13.73 16.70
N GLN A 40 -15.44 13.80 16.10
CA GLN A 40 -15.69 13.38 14.73
C GLN A 40 -14.93 14.26 13.74
N MET A 41 -15.11 15.58 13.84
CA MET A 41 -14.38 16.55 13.01
C MET A 41 -12.88 16.35 13.13
N SER A 42 -12.36 16.11 14.33
CA SER A 42 -10.92 15.90 14.54
C SER A 42 -10.41 14.65 13.81
N VAL A 43 -11.20 13.57 13.79
CA VAL A 43 -10.84 12.34 13.06
C VAL A 43 -10.92 12.56 11.55
N GLU A 44 -12.01 13.16 11.06
CA GLU A 44 -12.25 13.38 9.63
C GLU A 44 -11.24 14.35 8.99
N THR A 45 -10.73 15.30 9.77
CA THR A 45 -9.73 16.29 9.32
C THR A 45 -8.30 15.93 9.72
N ASN A 46 -8.08 14.73 10.27
CA ASN A 46 -6.78 14.23 10.71
C ASN A 46 -6.07 15.15 11.74
N ILE A 47 -6.84 15.74 12.65
CA ILE A 47 -6.35 16.53 13.78
C ILE A 47 -6.12 15.59 14.98
N PRO A 48 -4.88 15.47 15.50
CA PRO A 48 -4.62 14.63 16.66
C PRO A 48 -5.39 15.11 17.90
N LEU A 49 -6.07 14.19 18.60
CA LEU A 49 -6.94 14.54 19.73
C LEU A 49 -6.25 15.28 20.88
N TYR A 50 -4.92 15.12 21.06
CA TYR A 50 -4.19 15.87 22.09
C TYR A 50 -4.13 17.38 21.81
N LYS A 51 -4.37 17.81 20.55
CA LYS A 51 -4.36 19.22 20.15
C LYS A 51 -5.47 20.04 20.81
N VAL A 52 -6.52 19.41 21.34
CA VAL A 52 -7.55 20.12 22.12
C VAL A 52 -7.02 20.74 23.42
N GLN A 53 -5.85 20.29 23.88
CA GLN A 53 -5.17 20.85 25.05
C GLN A 53 -4.15 21.95 24.68
N ASP A 54 -3.88 22.19 23.40
CA ASP A 54 -2.98 23.26 22.96
C ASP A 54 -3.56 24.62 23.36
N PRO A 55 -2.77 25.54 23.97
CA PRO A 55 -3.27 26.83 24.42
C PRO A 55 -3.92 27.66 23.31
N SER A 56 -3.38 27.62 22.09
CA SER A 56 -3.92 28.39 20.95
C SER A 56 -5.26 27.82 20.51
N PHE A 57 -5.33 26.49 20.38
CA PHE A 57 -6.57 25.78 20.06
C PHE A 57 -7.65 26.03 21.11
N LYS A 58 -7.27 25.92 22.40
CA LYS A 58 -8.16 26.15 23.53
C LYS A 58 -8.68 27.59 23.56
N ASN A 59 -7.80 28.57 23.38
CA ASN A 59 -8.19 29.99 23.37
C ASN A 59 -9.11 30.32 22.20
N PHE A 60 -8.86 29.75 21.02
CA PHE A 60 -9.73 29.91 19.85
C PHE A 60 -11.13 29.34 20.13
N MET A 61 -11.22 28.10 20.61
CA MET A 61 -12.50 27.45 20.89
C MET A 61 -13.25 28.14 22.03
N LEU A 62 -12.56 28.58 23.08
CA LEU A 62 -13.18 29.35 24.16
C LEU A 62 -13.74 30.69 23.65
N LYS A 63 -13.01 31.37 22.76
CA LYS A 63 -13.43 32.67 22.20
C LYS A 63 -14.68 32.55 21.34
N TYR A 64 -14.74 31.55 20.45
CA TYR A 64 -15.78 31.48 19.42
C TYR A 64 -16.89 30.49 19.75
N CYS A 65 -16.60 29.38 20.40
CA CYS A 65 -17.58 28.32 20.69
C CYS A 65 -18.15 28.42 22.11
N LYS A 66 -17.48 29.12 23.04
CA LYS A 66 -17.88 29.28 24.45
C LYS A 66 -18.10 27.96 25.22
N GLU A 67 -17.60 26.86 24.68
CA GLU A 67 -17.67 25.53 25.27
C GLU A 67 -16.34 25.17 25.94
N ILE A 68 -16.42 24.45 27.06
CA ILE A 68 -15.22 23.96 27.75
C ILE A 68 -14.74 22.70 27.03
N LEU A 69 -13.52 22.75 26.50
CA LEU A 69 -12.95 21.59 25.82
C LEU A 69 -12.73 20.41 26.78
N PRO A 70 -13.13 19.19 26.38
CA PRO A 70 -12.84 18.00 27.15
C PRO A 70 -11.36 17.64 27.07
N ASP A 71 -10.91 16.86 28.05
CA ASP A 71 -9.58 16.28 28.00
C ASP A 71 -9.44 15.30 26.82
N HIS A 72 -8.26 15.24 26.20
CA HIS A 72 -8.02 14.33 25.07
C HIS A 72 -8.24 12.86 25.45
N THR A 73 -7.99 12.48 26.72
CA THR A 73 -8.26 11.13 27.23
C THR A 73 -9.76 10.84 27.26
N THR A 74 -10.58 11.85 27.60
CA THR A 74 -12.04 11.76 27.57
C THR A 74 -12.55 11.55 26.14
N LEU A 75 -12.04 12.33 25.17
CA LEU A 75 -12.34 12.15 23.75
C LEU A 75 -11.98 10.74 23.26
N ARG A 76 -10.76 10.28 23.57
CA ARG A 76 -10.28 8.95 23.17
C ARG A 76 -11.12 7.82 23.79
N LYS A 77 -11.40 7.87 25.09
CA LYS A 77 -12.06 6.75 25.81
C LYS A 77 -13.55 6.65 25.51
N HIS A 78 -14.26 7.78 25.45
CA HIS A 78 -15.73 7.78 25.45
C HIS A 78 -16.36 8.14 24.11
N TYR A 79 -15.65 8.89 23.26
CA TYR A 79 -16.21 9.44 22.03
C TYR A 79 -15.62 8.72 20.80
N LEU A 80 -14.29 8.58 20.70
CA LEU A 80 -13.64 7.89 19.59
C LEU A 80 -14.11 6.43 19.46
N LYS A 81 -14.27 5.73 20.60
CA LYS A 81 -14.80 4.36 20.61
C LYS A 81 -16.19 4.27 19.96
N LYS A 82 -17.08 5.21 20.26
CA LYS A 82 -18.44 5.26 19.69
C LYS A 82 -18.42 5.52 18.18
N LEU A 83 -17.56 6.43 17.71
CA LEU A 83 -17.38 6.70 16.27
C LEU A 83 -16.86 5.49 15.52
N TYR A 84 -15.91 4.78 16.12
CA TYR A 84 -15.36 3.56 15.55
C TYR A 84 -16.46 2.49 15.42
N GLU A 85 -17.19 2.21 16.51
CA GLU A 85 -18.27 1.22 16.52
C GLU A 85 -19.36 1.57 15.50
N GLY A 86 -19.79 2.84 15.45
CA GLY A 86 -20.76 3.31 14.45
C GLY A 86 -20.26 3.18 13.01
N THR A 87 -18.97 3.45 12.77
CA THR A 87 -18.36 3.30 11.44
C THR A 87 -18.25 1.84 11.02
N ILE A 88 -17.82 0.94 11.92
CA ILE A 88 -17.80 -0.50 11.66
C ILE A 88 -19.21 -1.01 11.37
N HIS A 89 -20.22 -0.56 12.12
CA HIS A 89 -21.61 -0.93 11.85
C HIS A 89 -22.06 -0.47 10.45
N ARG A 90 -21.79 0.77 10.07
CA ARG A 90 -22.10 1.27 8.71
C ARG A 90 -21.41 0.46 7.61
N ILE A 91 -20.13 0.14 7.80
CA ILE A 91 -19.36 -0.68 6.85
C ILE A 91 -20.01 -2.07 6.72
N ARG A 92 -20.31 -2.73 7.84
CA ARG A 92 -20.99 -4.04 7.85
C ARG A 92 -22.34 -4.00 7.14
N SER A 93 -23.16 -2.98 7.44
CA SER A 93 -24.47 -2.80 6.79
C SER A 93 -24.35 -2.51 5.29
N ALA A 94 -23.33 -1.77 4.83
CA ALA A 94 -23.10 -1.49 3.42
C ALA A 94 -22.58 -2.71 2.63
N ILE A 95 -21.78 -3.55 3.28
CA ILE A 95 -21.30 -4.82 2.70
C ILE A 95 -22.45 -5.83 2.62
N GLY A 96 -23.29 -5.95 3.66
CA GLY A 96 -24.39 -6.92 3.72
C GLY A 96 -23.90 -8.36 3.59
N ASP A 97 -24.60 -9.19 2.82
CA ASP A 97 -24.26 -10.62 2.58
C ASP A 97 -23.29 -10.83 1.41
N LYS A 98 -22.59 -9.79 0.95
CA LYS A 98 -21.66 -9.88 -0.19
C LYS A 98 -20.41 -10.67 0.21
N ARG A 99 -19.83 -11.41 -0.74
CA ARG A 99 -18.55 -12.11 -0.56
C ARG A 99 -17.44 -11.09 -0.32
N ILE A 100 -16.79 -11.17 0.84
CA ILE A 100 -15.65 -10.32 1.19
C ILE A 100 -14.37 -10.98 0.70
N TRP A 101 -13.57 -10.24 -0.07
CA TRP A 101 -12.20 -10.61 -0.37
C TRP A 101 -11.27 -9.78 0.51
N VAL A 102 -10.37 -10.46 1.22
CA VAL A 102 -9.41 -9.82 2.12
C VAL A 102 -8.02 -10.00 1.50
N SER A 103 -7.42 -8.92 1.01
CA SER A 103 -5.98 -8.84 0.82
C SER A 103 -5.33 -8.33 2.09
N ILE A 104 -4.28 -9.02 2.52
CA ILE A 104 -3.40 -8.55 3.59
C ILE A 104 -2.26 -7.84 2.89
N ASP A 105 -2.10 -6.55 3.19
CA ASP A 105 -0.97 -5.73 2.76
C ASP A 105 -0.04 -5.47 3.96
N GLU A 106 1.20 -5.04 3.68
CA GLU A 106 2.36 -4.96 4.58
C GLU A 106 2.08 -4.67 6.06
N THR A 107 2.84 -5.32 6.94
CA THR A 107 2.98 -4.89 8.34
C THR A 107 4.38 -4.31 8.56
N THR A 108 4.48 -3.34 9.45
CA THR A 108 5.75 -2.75 9.89
C THR A 108 6.16 -3.38 11.21
N ASP A 109 7.47 -3.45 11.47
CA ASP A 109 7.96 -3.78 12.81
C ASP A 109 7.69 -2.62 13.80
N ALA A 110 7.96 -2.85 15.08
CA ALA A 110 7.80 -1.82 16.13
C ALA A 110 8.66 -0.56 15.91
N LYS A 111 9.59 -0.57 14.95
CA LYS A 111 10.47 0.55 14.58
C LYS A 111 10.04 1.23 13.28
N GLY A 112 8.92 0.81 12.66
CA GLY A 112 8.41 1.39 11.42
C GLY A 112 9.15 0.93 10.17
N HIS A 113 9.97 -0.12 10.24
CA HIS A 113 10.54 -0.73 9.04
C HIS A 113 9.49 -1.63 8.41
N PRO A 114 9.15 -1.42 7.12
CA PRO A 114 8.34 -2.37 6.39
C PRO A 114 9.07 -3.71 6.37
N TYR A 115 8.37 -4.82 6.64
CA TYR A 115 8.81 -6.08 6.07
C TYR A 115 8.66 -5.91 4.56
N SER A 116 9.74 -5.56 3.87
CA SER A 116 9.72 -5.41 2.41
C SER A 116 9.35 -6.75 1.79
N LEU A 117 8.05 -6.94 1.54
CA LEU A 117 7.56 -7.94 0.62
C LEU A 117 7.47 -7.27 -0.74
N ASP A 118 8.62 -6.82 -1.25
CA ASP A 118 8.75 -6.45 -2.65
C ASP A 118 8.33 -7.66 -3.52
N GLY A 119 7.92 -7.43 -4.76
CA GLY A 119 7.38 -8.47 -5.65
C GLY A 119 8.31 -9.68 -5.85
N GLY A 120 9.59 -9.58 -5.49
CA GLY A 120 10.57 -10.67 -5.45
C GLY A 120 10.54 -11.57 -4.19
N THR A 121 9.91 -11.14 -3.09
CA THR A 121 10.01 -11.83 -1.79
C THR A 121 9.11 -13.06 -1.69
N TRP A 122 7.91 -13.06 -2.29
CA TRP A 122 7.06 -14.26 -2.33
C TRP A 122 7.66 -15.35 -3.22
N LEU A 123 8.32 -14.96 -4.33
CA LEU A 123 9.00 -15.89 -5.21
C LEU A 123 10.23 -16.46 -4.53
N SER A 124 11.00 -15.63 -3.83
CA SER A 124 12.10 -16.07 -2.97
C SER A 124 11.63 -17.04 -1.88
N ALA A 125 10.49 -16.77 -1.25
CA ALA A 125 9.88 -17.67 -0.27
C ALA A 125 9.45 -19.00 -0.92
N ALA A 126 8.81 -18.97 -2.09
CA ALA A 126 8.46 -20.19 -2.82
C ALA A 126 9.70 -21.02 -3.18
N LEU A 127 10.80 -20.38 -3.58
CA LEU A 127 12.07 -21.06 -3.85
C LEU A 127 12.71 -21.63 -2.57
N TYR A 128 12.60 -20.92 -1.44
CA TYR A 128 13.02 -21.43 -0.14
C TYR A 128 12.23 -22.69 0.24
N TYR A 129 10.89 -22.63 0.15
CA TYR A 129 10.04 -23.80 0.39
C TYR A 129 10.37 -24.95 -0.57
N ALA A 130 10.59 -24.66 -1.85
CA ALA A 130 10.97 -25.70 -2.82
C ALA A 130 12.28 -26.40 -2.45
N ARG A 131 13.26 -25.65 -1.92
CA ARG A 131 14.57 -26.18 -1.50
C ARG A 131 14.52 -26.94 -0.18
N HIS A 132 13.70 -26.49 0.76
CA HIS A 132 13.67 -26.98 2.13
C HIS A 132 12.38 -27.74 2.48
N LEU A 133 11.59 -28.15 1.49
CA LEU A 133 10.26 -28.72 1.71
C LEU A 133 10.27 -29.92 2.65
N GLU A 134 11.23 -30.83 2.46
CA GLU A 134 11.32 -32.08 3.24
C GLU A 134 11.82 -31.81 4.68
N ASP A 135 12.71 -30.83 4.88
CA ASP A 135 13.14 -30.41 6.22
C ASP A 135 12.01 -29.73 6.99
N ILE A 136 11.29 -28.83 6.31
CA ILE A 136 10.10 -28.14 6.86
C ILE A 136 9.02 -29.16 7.22
N LYS A 137 8.83 -30.17 6.37
CA LYS A 137 7.91 -31.28 6.64
C LYS A 137 8.28 -32.05 7.90
N ARG A 138 9.55 -32.42 8.06
CA ARG A 138 10.05 -33.10 9.26
C ARG A 138 9.76 -32.29 10.53
N VAL A 139 10.07 -31.00 10.53
CA VAL A 139 9.81 -30.11 11.69
C VAL A 139 8.31 -29.99 11.96
N LEU A 140 7.48 -29.82 10.92
CA LEU A 140 6.04 -29.71 11.09
C LEU A 140 5.41 -31.00 11.61
N GLU A 141 5.94 -32.17 11.24
CA GLU A 141 5.48 -33.47 11.73
C GLU A 141 5.64 -33.62 13.25
N GLU A 142 6.67 -33.00 13.85
CA GLU A 142 6.91 -33.00 15.30
C GLU A 142 5.92 -32.14 16.10
N LEU A 143 5.23 -31.18 15.46
CA LEU A 143 4.27 -30.30 16.14
C LEU A 143 2.93 -31.00 16.38
N ASP A 144 2.30 -30.80 17.54
CA ASP A 144 0.95 -31.31 17.79
C ASP A 144 -0.08 -30.51 16.99
N GLU A 145 -0.87 -31.19 16.17
CA GLU A 145 -1.92 -30.58 15.37
C GLU A 145 -3.10 -30.06 16.21
N SER A 146 -3.21 -30.53 17.45
CA SER A 146 -4.27 -30.12 18.39
C SER A 146 -4.01 -28.74 19.01
N GLU A 147 -2.73 -28.32 19.11
CA GLU A 147 -2.34 -27.07 19.76
C GLU A 147 -2.74 -25.82 18.97
N ALA A 148 -2.79 -25.90 17.64
CA ALA A 148 -3.23 -24.79 16.80
C ALA A 148 -3.77 -25.26 15.44
N ALA A 149 -4.89 -24.65 15.02
CA ALA A 149 -5.48 -24.88 13.69
C ALA A 149 -4.51 -24.56 12.53
N ALA A 150 -3.52 -23.67 12.75
CA ALA A 150 -2.50 -23.35 11.77
C ALA A 150 -1.52 -24.52 11.52
N ILE A 151 -1.19 -25.30 12.56
CA ILE A 151 -0.31 -26.46 12.47
C ILE A 151 -0.98 -27.52 11.61
N LYS A 152 -2.24 -27.87 11.92
CA LYS A 152 -3.04 -28.82 11.13
C LYS A 152 -3.11 -28.45 9.65
N LYS A 153 -3.47 -27.20 9.36
CA LYS A 153 -3.53 -26.70 7.96
C LYS A 153 -2.18 -26.77 7.25
N SER A 154 -1.09 -26.49 7.95
CA SER A 154 0.25 -26.54 7.37
C SER A 154 0.65 -27.99 7.02
N LYS A 155 0.32 -28.95 7.88
CA LYS A 155 0.50 -30.39 7.60
C LYS A 155 -0.32 -30.82 6.38
N ASP A 156 -1.59 -30.46 6.32
CA ASP A 156 -2.47 -30.78 5.18
C ASP A 156 -1.93 -30.22 3.85
N LEU A 157 -1.41 -28.99 3.87
CA LEU A 157 -0.81 -28.36 2.69
C LEU A 157 0.45 -29.07 2.20
N LEU A 158 1.27 -29.61 3.10
CA LEU A 158 2.48 -30.35 2.73
C LEU A 158 2.20 -31.73 2.13
N LEU A 159 1.04 -32.33 2.46
CA LEU A 159 0.58 -33.58 1.85
C LEU A 159 -0.02 -33.35 0.45
N ASN A 160 -0.31 -32.11 0.08
CA ASN A 160 -0.94 -31.80 -1.19
C ASN A 160 0.07 -31.90 -2.35
N THR A 161 -0.08 -32.92 -3.20
CA THR A 161 0.76 -33.16 -4.39
C THR A 161 0.77 -31.99 -5.38
N SER A 162 -0.29 -31.19 -5.40
CA SER A 162 -0.37 -29.98 -6.22
C SER A 162 0.65 -28.93 -5.75
N VAL A 163 0.81 -28.75 -4.43
CA VAL A 163 1.79 -27.81 -3.86
C VAL A 163 3.20 -28.23 -4.26
N LYS A 164 3.54 -29.52 -4.13
CA LYS A 164 4.84 -30.05 -4.57
C LYS A 164 5.07 -29.79 -6.06
N SER A 165 4.09 -30.11 -6.91
CA SER A 165 4.16 -29.86 -8.36
C SER A 165 4.34 -28.37 -8.69
N HIS A 166 3.66 -27.49 -7.96
CA HIS A 166 3.74 -26.05 -8.16
C HIS A 166 5.11 -25.48 -7.76
N LEU A 167 5.63 -25.88 -6.61
CA LEU A 167 6.97 -25.49 -6.14
C LEU A 167 8.06 -26.00 -7.08
N THR A 168 7.96 -27.24 -7.56
CA THR A 168 8.86 -27.79 -8.57
C THR A 168 8.86 -26.96 -9.84
N PHE A 169 7.68 -26.60 -10.37
CA PHE A 169 7.58 -25.78 -11.56
C PHE A 169 8.24 -24.40 -11.37
N ILE A 170 7.98 -23.75 -10.22
CA ILE A 170 8.57 -22.45 -9.88
C ILE A 170 10.10 -22.55 -9.77
N ALA A 171 10.62 -23.56 -9.06
CA ALA A 171 12.05 -23.73 -8.88
C ALA A 171 12.80 -24.04 -10.20
N ALA A 172 12.20 -24.86 -11.05
CA ALA A 172 12.79 -25.24 -12.33
C ALA A 172 12.84 -24.08 -13.34
N ASN A 173 11.81 -23.24 -13.38
CA ASN A 173 11.66 -22.23 -14.45
C ASN A 173 12.00 -20.81 -13.99
N PHE A 174 11.84 -20.48 -12.71
CA PHE A 174 11.83 -19.10 -12.23
C PHE A 174 12.83 -18.83 -11.09
N SER A 175 13.76 -19.75 -10.83
CA SER A 175 14.76 -19.59 -9.77
C SER A 175 15.69 -18.39 -9.93
N ALA A 176 15.94 -17.94 -11.17
CA ALA A 176 16.78 -16.78 -11.46
C ALA A 176 16.03 -15.43 -11.40
N LEU A 177 14.69 -15.44 -11.42
CA LEU A 177 13.91 -14.20 -11.50
C LEU A 177 14.11 -13.26 -10.29
N PRO A 178 14.25 -13.74 -9.04
CA PRO A 178 14.52 -12.83 -7.92
C PRO A 178 15.79 -11.99 -8.12
N ASP A 179 16.85 -12.56 -8.70
CA ASP A 179 18.09 -11.83 -8.97
C ASP A 179 17.88 -10.77 -10.06
N TYR A 180 17.09 -11.06 -11.09
CA TYR A 180 16.73 -10.07 -12.09
C TYR A 180 15.89 -8.93 -11.51
N ILE A 181 14.88 -9.26 -10.68
CA ILE A 181 14.04 -8.28 -10.00
C ILE A 181 14.91 -7.35 -9.15
N LYS A 182 15.78 -7.91 -8.30
CA LYS A 182 16.71 -7.15 -7.48
C LYS A 182 17.65 -6.25 -8.28
N LYS A 183 18.12 -6.72 -9.45
CA LYS A 183 18.95 -5.90 -10.35
C LYS A 183 18.12 -4.77 -10.98
N LEU A 184 16.87 -5.02 -11.34
CA LEU A 184 15.98 -4.01 -11.91
C LEU A 184 15.60 -2.94 -10.88
N GLU A 185 15.48 -3.29 -9.60
CA GLU A 185 15.25 -2.38 -8.47
C GLU A 185 16.41 -1.39 -8.21
N CYS A 186 17.57 -1.60 -8.83
CA CYS A 186 18.70 -0.69 -8.71
C CYS A 186 18.42 0.64 -9.44
N SER A 187 18.24 1.72 -8.68
CA SER A 187 17.91 3.05 -9.20
C SER A 187 19.10 3.88 -9.67
N SER A 188 20.33 3.40 -9.46
CA SER A 188 21.57 4.11 -9.84
C SER A 188 22.26 3.53 -11.08
N GLN A 189 21.52 2.82 -11.94
CA GLN A 189 22.07 2.17 -13.13
C GLN A 189 21.65 2.86 -14.43
N MET A 190 22.47 2.72 -15.47
CA MET A 190 22.17 3.29 -16.79
C MET A 190 20.94 2.63 -17.42
N LEU A 191 20.18 3.40 -18.20
CA LEU A 191 19.02 2.87 -18.92
C LEU A 191 19.37 1.66 -19.80
N SER A 192 20.52 1.69 -20.47
CA SER A 192 21.02 0.57 -21.29
C SER A 192 21.24 -0.71 -20.48
N VAL A 193 21.74 -0.60 -19.24
CA VAL A 193 21.91 -1.73 -18.32
C VAL A 193 20.55 -2.28 -17.90
N THR A 194 19.62 -1.39 -17.53
CA THR A 194 18.25 -1.79 -17.13
C THR A 194 17.53 -2.52 -18.25
N LEU A 195 17.55 -1.99 -19.48
CA LEU A 195 16.91 -2.63 -20.63
C LEU A 195 17.55 -3.98 -20.97
N LYS A 196 18.87 -4.12 -20.83
CA LYS A 196 19.55 -5.41 -21.00
C LYS A 196 19.07 -6.44 -19.97
N ILE A 197 19.05 -6.08 -18.69
CA ILE A 197 18.56 -6.95 -17.60
C ILE A 197 17.11 -7.36 -17.87
N PHE A 198 16.26 -6.42 -18.30
CA PHE A 198 14.86 -6.70 -18.61
C PHE A 198 14.70 -7.65 -19.81
N ASN A 199 15.50 -7.50 -20.86
CA ASN A 199 15.48 -8.40 -22.01
C ASN A 199 15.91 -9.82 -21.64
N GLU A 200 16.94 -9.97 -20.79
CA GLU A 200 17.33 -11.27 -20.24
C GLU A 200 16.21 -11.88 -19.37
N PHE A 201 15.58 -11.08 -18.50
CA PHE A 201 14.40 -11.50 -17.72
C PHE A 201 13.26 -11.99 -18.63
N LYS A 202 12.94 -11.22 -19.68
CA LYS A 202 11.92 -11.56 -20.67
C LYS A 202 12.24 -12.87 -21.38
N GLN A 203 13.50 -13.11 -21.72
CA GLN A 203 13.94 -14.37 -22.32
C GLN A 203 13.67 -15.54 -21.38
N ARG A 204 14.05 -15.45 -20.09
CA ARG A 204 13.80 -16.50 -19.10
C ARG A 204 12.31 -16.84 -18.93
N ILE A 205 11.44 -15.84 -18.94
CA ILE A 205 9.99 -16.07 -18.90
C ILE A 205 9.51 -16.84 -20.14
N ASN A 206 10.08 -16.54 -21.31
CA ASN A 206 9.68 -17.18 -22.57
C ASN A 206 10.20 -18.63 -22.69
N GLU A 207 11.25 -19.00 -21.95
CA GLU A 207 11.77 -20.37 -21.87
C GLU A 207 10.84 -21.31 -21.09
N ALA A 208 9.95 -20.80 -20.24
CA ALA A 208 9.07 -21.64 -19.42
C ALA A 208 7.99 -22.35 -20.28
N GLU A 209 7.91 -23.67 -20.20
CA GLU A 209 6.97 -24.47 -21.00
C GLU A 209 5.70 -24.87 -20.22
N GLY A 210 4.72 -25.41 -20.96
CA GLY A 210 3.48 -25.95 -20.41
C GLY A 210 2.43 -24.90 -20.03
N PRO A 211 1.27 -25.34 -19.51
CA PRO A 211 0.10 -24.46 -19.31
C PRO A 211 0.39 -23.24 -18.44
N LYS A 212 1.19 -23.43 -17.38
CA LYS A 212 1.58 -22.34 -16.47
C LYS A 212 2.61 -21.39 -17.08
N GLY A 213 3.55 -21.91 -17.87
CA GLY A 213 4.49 -21.09 -18.64
C GLY A 213 3.74 -20.16 -19.58
N GLU A 214 2.79 -20.70 -20.35
CA GLU A 214 1.96 -19.92 -21.26
C GLU A 214 1.11 -18.85 -20.56
N MET A 215 0.58 -19.14 -19.37
CA MET A 215 -0.12 -18.14 -18.54
C MET A 215 0.80 -16.96 -18.16
N VAL A 216 2.03 -17.25 -17.73
CA VAL A 216 3.00 -16.22 -17.33
C VAL A 216 3.47 -15.41 -18.54
N LYS A 217 3.78 -16.05 -19.67
CA LYS A 217 4.11 -15.37 -20.94
C LYS A 217 3.00 -14.43 -21.39
N SER A 218 1.76 -14.91 -21.35
CA SER A 218 0.58 -14.11 -21.69
C SER A 218 0.42 -12.90 -20.77
N LYS A 219 0.69 -13.07 -19.46
CA LYS A 219 0.70 -11.95 -18.50
C LYS A 219 1.79 -10.94 -18.83
N LEU A 220 3.01 -11.37 -19.11
CA LEU A 220 4.12 -10.48 -19.49
C LEU A 220 3.78 -9.68 -20.75
N LYS A 221 3.27 -10.35 -21.78
CA LYS A 221 2.82 -9.69 -23.03
C LYS A 221 1.75 -8.64 -22.76
N ARG A 222 0.72 -8.96 -21.96
CA ARG A 222 -0.34 -8.02 -21.59
C ARG A 222 0.21 -6.82 -20.82
N VAL A 223 1.10 -7.03 -19.85
CA VAL A 223 1.71 -5.94 -19.08
C VAL A 223 2.48 -5.01 -20.01
N LEU A 224 3.31 -5.54 -20.92
CA LEU A 224 4.05 -4.71 -21.87
C LEU A 224 3.12 -3.93 -22.82
N GLN A 225 2.03 -4.55 -23.29
CA GLN A 225 1.04 -3.89 -24.14
C GLN A 225 0.30 -2.74 -23.43
N GLN A 226 0.08 -2.87 -22.12
CA GLN A 226 -0.59 -1.84 -21.31
C GLN A 226 0.36 -0.70 -20.90
N ASN A 227 1.66 -0.85 -21.13
CA ASN A 227 2.69 0.10 -20.70
C ASN A 227 3.50 0.61 -21.91
N PRO A 228 2.95 1.56 -22.70
CA PRO A 228 3.64 2.07 -23.88
C PRO A 228 4.98 2.76 -23.55
N GLY A 229 5.15 3.23 -22.31
CA GLY A 229 6.40 3.86 -21.84
C GLY A 229 7.64 2.98 -21.99
N PHE A 230 7.50 1.65 -21.93
CA PHE A 230 8.64 0.74 -22.12
C PHE A 230 9.22 0.83 -23.56
N GLU A 231 8.35 0.93 -24.57
CA GLU A 231 8.78 1.10 -25.96
C GLU A 231 9.42 2.48 -26.18
N ILE A 232 8.87 3.53 -25.55
CA ILE A 232 9.46 4.87 -25.58
C ILE A 232 10.88 4.85 -25.01
N LEU A 233 11.08 4.23 -23.83
CA LEU A 233 12.41 4.08 -23.23
C LEU A 233 13.38 3.31 -24.11
N THR A 234 12.89 2.30 -24.83
CA THR A 234 13.71 1.54 -25.80
C THR A 234 14.16 2.42 -26.97
N GLN A 235 13.28 3.28 -27.49
CA GLN A 235 13.63 4.23 -28.56
C GLN A 235 14.58 5.34 -28.08
N ILE A 236 14.40 5.82 -26.85
CA ILE A 236 15.31 6.76 -26.19
C ILE A 236 16.70 6.14 -26.06
N GLU A 237 16.80 4.89 -25.60
CA GLU A 237 18.11 4.22 -25.44
C GLU A 237 18.82 4.03 -26.77
N ARG A 238 18.11 3.66 -27.85
CA ARG A 238 18.69 3.64 -29.21
C ARG A 238 19.29 4.97 -29.62
N ALA A 239 18.57 6.07 -29.40
CA ALA A 239 19.07 7.41 -29.69
C ALA A 239 20.30 7.78 -28.82
N LEU A 240 20.30 7.40 -27.54
CA LEU A 240 21.45 7.57 -26.64
C LEU A 240 22.67 6.76 -27.07
N SER A 241 22.45 5.62 -27.71
CA SER A 241 23.49 4.73 -28.26
C SER A 241 23.93 5.11 -29.68
N GLY A 242 23.40 6.20 -30.24
CA GLY A 242 23.76 6.72 -31.57
C GLY A 242 23.02 6.06 -32.74
N GLU A 243 22.03 5.21 -32.47
CA GLU A 243 21.15 4.65 -33.48
C GLU A 243 20.00 5.63 -33.81
N ALA A 244 19.33 5.40 -34.94
CA ALA A 244 18.13 6.16 -35.27
C ALA A 244 17.05 5.92 -34.21
N GLY A 245 16.62 7.02 -33.58
CA GLY A 245 15.45 7.04 -32.69
C GLY A 245 14.17 6.59 -33.42
N GLY A 246 13.17 6.19 -32.65
CA GLY A 246 11.85 5.85 -33.21
C GLY A 246 10.89 7.04 -33.23
N PRO A 247 9.68 6.86 -33.79
CA PRO A 247 8.70 7.93 -33.95
C PRO A 247 8.19 8.49 -32.61
N SER A 248 8.27 7.72 -31.52
CA SER A 248 7.75 8.11 -30.22
C SER A 248 8.61 9.18 -29.53
N ILE A 249 9.80 9.48 -30.04
CA ILE A 249 10.71 10.50 -29.49
C ILE A 249 10.94 11.68 -30.44
N ALA A 250 10.20 11.74 -31.55
CA ALA A 250 10.39 12.76 -32.59
C ALA A 250 10.16 14.20 -32.10
N GLU A 251 9.29 14.37 -31.12
CA GLU A 251 8.98 15.68 -30.52
C GLU A 251 9.91 16.04 -29.34
N MET A 252 10.80 15.13 -28.93
CA MET A 252 11.72 15.35 -27.82
C MET A 252 12.99 16.06 -28.31
N SER A 253 13.45 17.05 -27.54
CA SER A 253 14.73 17.70 -27.82
C SER A 253 15.92 16.80 -27.47
N VAL A 254 17.09 17.09 -28.06
CA VAL A 254 18.36 16.40 -27.74
C VAL A 254 18.68 16.50 -26.25
N ALA A 255 18.44 17.66 -25.63
CA ALA A 255 18.65 17.87 -24.21
C ALA A 255 17.71 16.99 -23.37
N GLU A 256 16.45 16.84 -23.77
CA GLU A 256 15.50 15.97 -23.08
C GLU A 256 15.89 14.50 -23.18
N ILE A 257 16.23 14.01 -24.37
CA ILE A 257 16.69 12.62 -24.57
C ILE A 257 17.93 12.33 -23.72
N SER A 258 18.90 13.27 -23.70
CA SER A 258 20.14 13.13 -22.93
C SER A 258 19.91 12.94 -21.42
N CYS A 259 18.83 13.51 -20.88
CA CYS A 259 18.46 13.36 -19.47
C CYS A 259 18.02 11.94 -19.09
N PHE A 260 17.67 11.08 -20.05
CA PHE A 260 17.22 9.71 -19.77
C PHE A 260 18.36 8.69 -19.60
N LYS A 261 19.62 9.11 -19.66
CA LYS A 261 20.78 8.20 -19.53
C LYS A 261 20.72 7.30 -18.28
N TYR A 262 20.13 7.81 -17.20
CA TYR A 262 19.93 7.11 -15.93
C TYR A 262 18.45 7.02 -15.53
N ALA A 263 17.54 7.12 -16.50
CA ALA A 263 16.11 7.06 -16.20
C ALA A 263 15.73 5.70 -15.58
N PRO A 264 15.00 5.69 -14.45
CA PRO A 264 14.49 4.45 -13.89
C PRO A 264 13.41 3.86 -14.82
N ALA A 265 13.50 2.57 -15.11
CA ALA A 265 12.54 1.86 -15.97
C ALA A 265 11.56 0.96 -15.20
N VAL A 266 11.65 0.93 -13.86
CA VAL A 266 10.75 0.16 -12.99
C VAL A 266 10.04 1.06 -11.99
N SER A 267 8.78 0.74 -11.70
CA SER A 267 7.90 1.50 -10.82
C SER A 267 8.16 1.24 -9.32
N VAL A 268 9.21 0.51 -8.94
CA VAL A 268 9.61 0.38 -7.53
C VAL A 268 10.00 1.74 -6.96
N ASP A 269 10.54 2.61 -7.83
CA ASP A 269 10.74 4.02 -7.48
C ASP A 269 9.42 4.80 -7.40
N GLU A 270 8.31 4.42 -8.05
CA GLU A 270 7.00 5.10 -7.92
C GLU A 270 6.39 4.95 -6.52
N GLU A 271 6.39 3.73 -5.95
CA GLU A 271 5.88 3.49 -4.60
C GLU A 271 6.72 4.19 -3.51
N ARG A 272 8.06 4.23 -3.69
CA ARG A 272 8.94 5.05 -2.83
C ARG A 272 8.85 6.55 -3.14
N SER A 273 8.55 6.95 -4.37
CA SER A 273 8.47 8.36 -4.76
C SER A 273 7.12 9.01 -4.49
N PHE A 274 6.05 8.29 -4.15
CA PHE A 274 4.88 8.94 -3.53
C PHE A 274 5.24 9.71 -2.26
N SER A 275 6.22 9.22 -1.49
CA SER A 275 6.78 9.98 -0.35
C SER A 275 7.54 11.24 -0.81
N ARG A 276 8.18 11.21 -1.99
CA ARG A 276 8.95 12.30 -2.60
C ARG A 276 8.07 13.35 -3.29
N TYR A 277 7.02 12.91 -3.99
CA TYR A 277 5.97 13.74 -4.61
C TYR A 277 4.99 14.34 -3.60
N LYS A 278 5.06 13.92 -2.32
CA LYS A 278 4.30 14.54 -1.23
C LYS A 278 4.53 16.05 -1.15
N SER A 279 5.73 16.53 -1.48
CA SER A 279 6.04 17.97 -1.57
C SER A 279 5.34 18.64 -2.75
N LEU A 280 5.29 17.96 -3.90
CA LEU A 280 4.64 18.36 -5.15
C LEU A 280 3.12 18.44 -5.04
N LEU A 281 2.53 17.62 -4.16
CA LEU A 281 1.09 17.60 -3.86
C LEU A 281 0.74 18.32 -2.55
N SER A 282 1.73 18.83 -1.80
CA SER A 282 1.48 19.56 -0.56
C SER A 282 0.78 20.90 -0.82
N ASP A 283 0.08 21.37 0.20
CA ASP A 283 -0.57 22.68 0.32
C ASP A 283 0.42 23.85 0.38
N ARG A 284 1.73 23.57 0.50
CA ARG A 284 2.81 24.56 0.59
C ARG A 284 3.51 24.88 -0.74
N ARG A 285 3.03 24.36 -1.87
CA ARG A 285 3.68 24.54 -3.18
C ARG A 285 3.39 25.90 -3.83
N HIS A 286 4.33 26.38 -4.65
CA HIS A 286 4.03 27.39 -5.67
C HIS A 286 3.21 26.74 -6.81
N GLY A 287 2.52 27.54 -7.63
CA GLY A 287 1.55 27.06 -8.63
C GLY A 287 2.06 25.86 -9.46
N LEU A 288 1.22 24.82 -9.59
CA LEU A 288 1.55 23.59 -10.31
C LEU A 288 1.40 23.78 -11.83
N THR A 289 2.35 24.50 -12.44
CA THR A 289 2.46 24.60 -13.90
C THR A 289 3.34 23.48 -14.46
N PRO A 290 3.22 23.12 -15.75
CA PRO A 290 4.12 22.16 -16.40
C PRO A 290 5.60 22.49 -16.23
N GLU A 291 5.96 23.77 -16.29
CA GLU A 291 7.32 24.27 -16.12
C GLU A 291 7.81 24.03 -14.67
N ASN A 292 6.98 24.33 -13.67
CA ASN A 292 7.32 24.12 -12.26
C ASN A 292 7.40 22.64 -11.89
N ALA A 293 6.51 21.81 -12.45
CA ALA A 293 6.56 20.35 -12.28
C ALA A 293 7.87 19.76 -12.84
N LYS A 294 8.32 20.25 -14.01
CA LYS A 294 9.59 19.86 -14.64
C LYS A 294 10.79 20.14 -13.71
N PHE A 295 10.82 21.29 -13.03
CA PHE A 295 11.88 21.63 -12.07
C PHE A 295 11.89 20.78 -10.80
N HIS A 296 10.75 20.21 -10.39
CA HIS A 296 10.70 19.28 -9.27
C HIS A 296 11.04 17.83 -9.65
N MET A 297 10.68 17.40 -10.87
CA MET A 297 10.90 16.03 -11.33
C MET A 297 12.35 15.78 -11.79
N ILE A 298 12.98 16.74 -12.48
CA ILE A 298 14.33 16.57 -13.04
C ILE A 298 15.41 16.30 -11.97
N PRO A 299 15.48 17.03 -10.83
CA PRO A 299 16.45 16.74 -9.78
C PRO A 299 16.21 15.39 -9.10
N MET A 300 14.95 14.94 -9.04
CA MET A 300 14.57 13.66 -8.42
C MET A 300 14.92 12.44 -9.28
N CYS A 301 15.03 12.60 -10.60
CA CYS A 301 15.52 11.58 -11.52
C CYS A 301 17.06 11.55 -11.63
N ASN A 302 17.75 12.61 -11.19
CA ASN A 302 19.20 12.80 -11.35
C ASN A 302 19.98 12.74 -10.03
N VAL A 303 19.45 12.08 -9.00
CA VAL A 303 20.17 11.93 -7.72
C VAL A 303 21.44 11.12 -7.97
N THR A 304 22.57 11.81 -7.99
CA THR A 304 23.90 11.21 -8.04
C THR A 304 24.18 10.52 -6.69
N PRO A 305 24.91 9.40 -6.66
CA PRO A 305 25.27 8.75 -5.41
C PRO A 305 26.01 9.75 -4.52
N VAL A 306 25.58 9.87 -3.27
CA VAL A 306 26.46 10.39 -2.22
C VAL A 306 27.51 9.29 -2.02
N GLU A 307 28.78 9.65 -2.21
CA GLU A 307 29.95 8.77 -1.97
C GLU A 307 29.92 8.13 -0.58
#